data_AF-A0AAJ0B7G8-F1
#
_entry.id   AF-A0AAJ0B7G8-F1
#
_cell.length_a   1.000
_cell.length_b   1.000
_cell.length_c   1.000
_cell.angle_alpha   90.00
_cell.angle_beta   90.00
_cell.angle_gamma   90.00
#
_symmetry.space_group_name_H-M   'P 1'
#
loop_
_entity.id
_entity.type
_entity.pdbx_description
1 polymer ?
#
loop_
_entity_poly.entity_id
_entity_poly.type
_entity_poly.pdbx_seq_one_letter_code
_entity_poly.pdbx_strand_id
1 'polypeptide(L)'
;MLREAAVYMAGRFAAKEAAIKAHPHRRLTFHDVIVRRMEELRSEEGGVGVDAREDKQESRLGSGPPVVLVRGEGAEGLDQVALVSISHDGDYATAVCLGFDPARMGSGTAG
;
A
#
# COMPACT_ATOMS: atom_id res chain seq x y z
N MET A 1 13.74 14.45 -14.78
CA MET A 1 12.37 14.12 -15.21
C MET A 1 12.17 12.67 -15.64
N LEU A 2 12.66 12.17 -16.80
CA LEU A 2 12.38 10.78 -17.22
C LEU A 2 12.93 9.71 -16.26
N ARG A 3 14.17 9.88 -15.78
CA ARG A 3 14.80 8.94 -14.85
C ARG A 3 14.07 8.86 -13.51
N GLU A 4 13.67 10.00 -12.94
CA GLU A 4 12.93 10.05 -11.67
C GLU A 4 11.55 9.41 -11.79
N ALA A 5 10.84 9.65 -12.90
CA ALA A 5 9.57 9.00 -13.19
C ALA A 5 9.74 7.48 -13.32
N ALA A 6 10.79 7.02 -14.02
CA ALA A 6 11.10 5.60 -14.15
C ALA A 6 11.41 4.95 -12.79
N VAL A 7 12.26 5.58 -11.95
CA VAL A 7 12.59 5.10 -10.60
C VAL A 7 11.34 5.05 -9.71
N TYR A 8 10.52 6.10 -9.76
CA TYR A 8 9.25 6.18 -9.03
C TYR A 8 8.28 5.05 -9.41
N MET A 9 8.19 4.74 -10.71
CA MET A 9 7.37 3.65 -11.23
C MET A 9 7.96 2.28 -10.89
N ALA A 10 9.28 2.11 -10.99
CA ALA A 10 9.96 0.86 -10.68
C ALA A 10 9.72 0.42 -9.22
N GLY A 11 9.77 1.37 -8.28
CA GLY A 11 9.45 1.09 -6.87
C GLY A 11 8.01 0.64 -6.65
N ARG A 12 7.04 1.27 -7.35
CA ARG A 12 5.62 0.90 -7.27
C ARG A 12 5.34 -0.44 -7.93
N PHE A 13 6.01 -0.73 -9.04
CA PHE A 13 5.93 -2.02 -9.70
C PHE A 13 6.46 -3.12 -8.76
N ALA A 14 7.65 -2.93 -8.18
CA ALA A 14 8.22 -3.85 -7.20
C ALA A 14 7.29 -4.08 -5.99
N ALA A 15 6.70 -3.00 -5.44
CA ALA A 15 5.75 -3.09 -4.34
C ALA A 15 4.47 -3.88 -4.70
N LYS A 16 3.91 -3.64 -5.89
CA LYS A 16 2.73 -4.37 -6.37
C LYS A 16 3.02 -5.85 -6.55
N GLU A 17 4.16 -6.17 -7.16
CA GLU A 17 4.65 -7.53 -7.32
C GLU A 17 4.87 -8.24 -5.97
N ALA A 18 5.51 -7.56 -5.02
CA ALA A 18 5.73 -8.09 -3.68
C ALA A 18 4.39 -8.37 -2.96
N ALA A 19 3.41 -7.47 -3.10
CA ALA A 19 2.08 -7.66 -2.54
C ALA A 19 1.34 -8.83 -3.17
N ILE A 20 1.34 -8.98 -4.50
CA ILE A 20 0.71 -10.13 -5.17
C ILE A 20 1.33 -11.44 -4.67
N LYS A 21 2.66 -11.49 -4.56
CA LYS A 21 3.39 -12.66 -4.04
C LYS A 21 3.06 -12.97 -2.58
N ALA A 22 2.84 -11.94 -1.76
CA ALA A 22 2.51 -12.08 -0.34
C ALA A 22 1.05 -12.54 -0.10
N HIS A 23 0.18 -12.50 -1.12
CA HIS A 23 -1.23 -12.91 -1.02
C HIS A 23 -1.57 -14.05 -2.01
N PRO A 24 -0.89 -15.22 -1.94
CA PRO A 24 -1.09 -16.31 -2.90
C PRO A 24 -2.50 -16.94 -2.83
N HIS A 25 -3.24 -16.70 -1.75
CA HIS A 25 -4.62 -17.14 -1.56
C HIS A 25 -5.64 -16.25 -2.29
N ARG A 26 -5.20 -15.12 -2.87
CA ARG A 26 -6.05 -14.17 -3.60
C ARG A 26 -5.62 -14.10 -5.05
N ARG A 27 -6.60 -13.94 -5.94
CA ARG A 27 -6.33 -13.73 -7.38
C ARG A 27 -6.30 -12.24 -7.71
N LEU A 28 -5.20 -11.59 -7.31
CA LEU A 28 -5.03 -10.14 -7.46
C LEU A 28 -4.49 -9.76 -8.84
N THR A 29 -4.91 -8.60 -9.33
CA THR A 29 -4.32 -7.88 -10.46
C THR A 29 -3.60 -6.62 -9.97
N PHE A 30 -2.83 -5.96 -10.84
CA PHE A 30 -2.23 -4.67 -10.47
C PHE A 30 -3.25 -3.57 -10.15
N HIS A 31 -4.50 -3.67 -10.62
CA HIS A 31 -5.54 -2.72 -10.30
C HIS A 31 -6.10 -2.90 -8.88
N ASP A 32 -5.90 -4.08 -8.29
CA ASP A 32 -6.34 -4.41 -6.93
C ASP A 32 -5.33 -4.00 -5.86
N VAL A 33 -4.10 -3.63 -6.28
CA VAL A 33 -3.00 -3.26 -5.39
C VAL A 33 -2.64 -1.80 -5.57
N ILE A 34 -2.85 -1.00 -4.52
CA ILE A 34 -2.62 0.45 -4.53
C ILE A 34 -1.54 0.80 -3.51
N VAL A 35 -0.47 1.46 -3.96
CA VAL A 35 0.59 1.96 -3.07
C VAL A 35 0.24 3.38 -2.65
N ARG A 36 -0.02 3.61 -1.36
CA ARG A 36 -0.36 4.92 -0.79
C ARG A 36 0.56 5.26 0.38
N ARG A 37 0.41 6.46 0.93
CA ARG A 37 1.00 6.84 2.23
C ARG A 37 0.01 6.58 3.35
N MET A 38 0.52 6.16 4.52
CA MET A 38 -0.32 5.87 5.69
C MET A 38 -1.20 7.06 6.12
N GLU A 39 -0.69 8.29 5.98
CA GLU A 39 -1.41 9.53 6.30
C GLU A 39 -2.62 9.78 5.37
N GLU A 40 -2.53 9.35 4.11
CA GLU A 40 -3.61 9.49 3.13
C GLU A 40 -4.79 8.58 3.51
N LEU A 41 -4.52 7.35 3.95
CA LEU A 41 -5.55 6.43 4.43
C LEU A 41 -6.24 6.96 5.69
N ARG A 42 -5.46 7.41 6.68
CA ARG A 42 -5.99 7.95 7.95
C ARG A 42 -6.87 9.19 7.76
N SER A 43 -6.62 9.97 6.71
CA SER A 43 -7.40 11.17 6.40
C SER A 43 -8.75 10.85 5.74
N GLU A 44 -8.87 9.70 5.07
CA GLU A 44 -10.12 9.25 4.43
C GLU A 44 -11.09 8.61 5.44
N GLU A 45 -10.59 8.04 6.53
CA GLU A 45 -11.40 7.43 7.61
C GLU A 45 -12.02 8.44 8.60
N GLY A 46 -11.65 9.73 8.53
CA GLY A 46 -11.97 10.75 9.55
C GLY A 46 -12.67 12.05 9.10
N GLY A 47 -13.31 12.09 7.94
CA GLY A 47 -13.80 13.35 7.33
C GLY A 47 -15.15 13.90 7.81
N VAL A 48 -15.24 14.45 9.04
CA VAL A 48 -16.08 15.65 9.28
C VAL A 48 -15.18 16.84 8.99
N GLY A 49 -15.37 17.46 7.83
CA GLY A 49 -14.60 18.63 7.41
C GLY A 49 -14.90 19.82 8.33
N VAL A 50 -13.87 20.30 9.03
CA VAL A 50 -13.85 21.66 9.54
C VAL A 50 -12.75 22.39 8.80
N ASP A 51 -13.10 23.58 8.33
CA ASP A 51 -12.40 24.42 7.38
C ASP A 51 -10.92 24.64 7.69
N ALA A 52 -10.06 24.29 6.73
CA ALA A 52 -8.69 24.77 6.63
C ALA A 52 -8.33 24.92 5.15
N ARG A 53 -8.84 25.99 4.53
CA ARG A 53 -8.27 26.52 3.29
C ARG A 53 -6.96 27.24 3.62
N GLU A 54 -6.04 27.14 2.64
CA GLU A 54 -4.84 27.97 2.48
C GLU A 54 -3.70 27.67 3.47
N ASP A 55 -2.85 26.69 3.08
CA ASP A 55 -1.40 26.54 3.39
C ASP A 55 -0.88 25.09 3.18
N LYS A 56 -1.66 24.19 2.57
CA LYS A 56 -1.25 22.79 2.30
C LYS A 56 -0.35 22.60 1.06
N GLN A 57 0.42 23.62 0.67
CA GLN A 57 1.34 23.53 -0.48
C GLN A 57 2.76 23.10 -0.09
N GLU A 58 3.14 23.15 1.20
CA GLU A 58 4.52 22.91 1.66
C GLU A 58 4.78 21.58 2.40
N SER A 59 3.78 20.71 2.63
CA SER A 59 4.03 19.36 3.18
C SER A 59 3.96 18.22 2.16
N ARG A 60 3.99 18.52 0.85
CA ARG A 60 3.97 17.51 -0.23
C ARG A 60 5.12 16.49 -0.15
N LEU A 61 6.13 16.76 0.68
CA LEU A 61 7.29 15.92 0.96
C LEU A 61 7.25 15.22 2.34
N GLY A 62 6.14 15.29 3.07
CA GLY A 62 5.92 14.47 4.26
C GLY A 62 6.02 12.98 3.89
N SER A 63 7.14 12.37 4.27
CA SER A 63 7.55 11.00 3.94
C SER A 63 6.90 9.97 4.87
N GLY A 64 5.58 10.06 5.07
CA GLY A 64 4.86 9.00 5.76
C GLY A 64 5.18 7.65 5.10
N PRO A 65 5.36 6.57 5.89
CA PRO A 65 5.78 5.28 5.35
C PRO A 65 4.79 4.80 4.27
N PRO A 66 5.28 4.20 3.18
CA PRO A 66 4.41 3.62 2.17
C PRO A 66 3.65 2.43 2.75
N VAL A 67 2.43 2.24 2.27
CA VAL A 67 1.57 1.09 2.58
C VAL A 67 0.93 0.60 1.30
N VAL A 68 0.60 -0.69 1.28
CA VAL A 68 -0.18 -1.29 0.21
C VAL A 68 -1.62 -1.46 0.69
N LEU A 69 -2.56 -0.86 -0.03
CA LEU A 69 -3.97 -1.18 0.07
C LEU A 69 -4.29 -2.27 -0.95
N VAL A 70 -4.71 -3.43 -0.47
CA VAL A 70 -5.18 -4.55 -1.29
C VAL A 70 -6.70 -4.51 -1.27
N ARG A 71 -7.33 -4.23 -2.41
CA ARG A 71 -8.79 -4.15 -2.51
C ARG A 71 -9.45 -5.44 -2.07
N GLY A 72 -10.63 -5.36 -1.48
CA GLY A 72 -11.48 -6.51 -1.18
C GLY A 72 -11.87 -7.33 -2.41
N GLU A 73 -12.29 -8.58 -2.20
CA GLU A 73 -12.80 -9.44 -3.27
C GLU A 73 -14.33 -9.30 -3.37
N GLY A 74 -14.84 -8.91 -4.54
CA GLY A 74 -16.27 -8.66 -4.74
C GLY A 74 -16.78 -7.40 -4.05
N ALA A 75 -18.11 -7.20 -4.04
CA ALA A 75 -18.75 -6.00 -3.50
C ALA A 75 -18.70 -5.90 -1.97
N GLU A 76 -18.59 -7.04 -1.29
CA GLU A 76 -18.62 -7.16 0.19
C GLU A 76 -17.22 -7.37 0.79
N GLY A 77 -16.19 -7.50 -0.06
CA GLY A 77 -14.82 -7.70 0.40
C GLY A 77 -14.28 -6.43 1.06
N LEU A 78 -13.72 -6.56 2.25
CA LEU A 78 -13.01 -5.47 2.90
C LEU A 78 -11.61 -5.31 2.31
N ASP A 79 -11.22 -4.06 2.09
CA ASP A 79 -9.85 -3.72 1.75
C ASP A 79 -8.92 -4.08 2.92
N GLN A 80 -7.72 -4.56 2.59
CA GLN A 80 -6.68 -4.88 3.56
C GLN A 80 -5.49 -3.95 3.40
N VAL A 81 -4.96 -3.47 4.52
CA VAL A 81 -3.71 -2.70 4.54
C VAL A 81 -2.55 -3.65 4.84
N ALA A 82 -1.60 -3.73 3.93
CA ALA A 82 -0.37 -4.48 4.07
C ALA A 82 0.83 -3.52 4.23
N LEU A 83 1.73 -3.86 5.15
CA LEU A 83 2.97 -3.12 5.33
C LEU A 83 3.92 -3.41 4.17
N VAL A 84 4.60 -2.37 3.69
CA VAL A 84 5.56 -2.49 2.59
C VAL A 84 6.80 -1.65 2.88
N SER A 85 7.96 -2.18 2.49
CA SER A 85 9.21 -1.42 2.38
C SER A 85 9.63 -1.41 0.91
N ILE A 86 10.07 -0.25 0.42
CA ILE A 86 10.53 -0.04 -0.96
C ILE A 86 11.92 0.59 -0.90
N SER A 87 12.86 0.05 -1.67
CA SER A 87 14.22 0.56 -1.78
C SER A 87 14.67 0.60 -3.23
N HIS A 88 15.60 1.51 -3.52
CA HIS A 88 16.20 1.71 -4.82
C HIS A 88 17.71 1.79 -4.64
N ASP A 89 18.46 1.09 -5.47
CA ASP A 89 19.92 1.18 -5.52
C ASP A 89 20.41 1.00 -6.96
N GLY A 90 21.22 1.95 -7.44
CA GLY A 90 21.68 2.02 -8.82
C GLY A 90 20.52 1.92 -9.83
N ASP A 91 20.51 0.80 -10.56
CA ASP A 91 19.53 0.49 -11.62
C ASP A 91 18.42 -0.48 -11.17
N TYR A 92 18.33 -0.78 -9.87
CA TYR A 92 17.39 -1.73 -9.30
C TYR A 92 16.40 -1.08 -8.34
N ALA A 93 15.19 -1.65 -8.30
CA ALA A 93 14.18 -1.37 -7.28
C ALA A 93 13.74 -2.68 -6.64
N THR A 94 13.60 -2.70 -5.33
CA THR A 94 13.12 -3.86 -4.56
C THR A 94 12.02 -3.44 -3.61
N ALA A 95 11.15 -4.39 -3.27
CA ALA A 95 10.15 -4.19 -2.24
C ALA A 95 9.88 -5.47 -1.47
N VAL A 96 9.56 -5.33 -0.20
CA VAL A 96 9.14 -6.40 0.69
C VAL A 96 7.76 -6.05 1.21
N CYS A 97 6.81 -6.98 1.08
CA CYS A 97 5.44 -6.81 1.56
C CYS A 97 5.10 -7.90 2.57
N LEU A 98 4.48 -7.51 3.69
CA LEU A 98 3.93 -8.41 4.68
C LEU A 98 2.44 -8.62 4.36
N GLY A 99 2.12 -9.77 3.79
CA GLY A 99 0.75 -10.18 3.50
C GLY A 99 0.11 -10.93 4.66
N PHE A 100 -1.21 -10.84 4.74
CA PHE A 100 -2.02 -11.51 5.74
C PHE A 100 -2.96 -12.51 5.08
N ASP A 101 -3.00 -13.75 5.59
CA ASP A 101 -3.94 -14.79 5.14
C ASP A 101 -4.88 -15.15 6.29
N PRO A 102 -6.15 -14.66 6.27
CA PRO A 102 -7.12 -14.93 7.31
C PRO A 102 -7.42 -16.43 7.51
N ALA A 103 -7.33 -17.24 6.45
CA ALA A 103 -7.64 -18.67 6.52
C ALA A 103 -6.53 -19.48 7.21
N ARG A 104 -5.31 -18.91 7.30
CA ARG A 104 -4.17 -19.51 8.02
C ARG A 104 -4.08 -19.08 9.49
N MET A 105 -4.84 -18.08 9.91
CA MET A 105 -5.14 -17.78 11.31
C MET A 105 -6.19 -18.77 11.84
N GLY A 106 -5.94 -20.08 11.67
CA GLY A 106 -6.81 -21.12 12.19
C GLY A 106 -7.14 -20.89 13.67
N SER A 107 -8.41 -21.16 14.02
CA SER A 107 -8.97 -21.15 15.36
C SER A 107 -7.93 -21.55 16.41
N GLY A 108 -7.45 -20.58 17.19
CA GLY A 108 -6.66 -20.86 18.37
C GLY A 108 -7.51 -21.57 19.42
N THR A 109 -7.76 -22.87 19.27
CA THR A 109 -7.99 -23.73 20.43
C THR A 109 -6.66 -23.80 21.15
N ALA A 110 -6.57 -23.01 22.24
CA ALA A 110 -5.52 -23.11 23.23
C ALA A 110 -5.34 -24.58 23.63
N GLY A 111 -4.13 -25.10 23.43
CA GLY A 111 -3.66 -26.36 24.00
C GLY A 111 -3.03 -26.13 25.37
#